data_AF-A0A6I0DZ09-F1
#
_entry.id   AF-A0A6I0DZ09-F1
#
_cell.length_a   1.000
_cell.length_b   1.000
_cell.length_c   1.000
_cell.angle_alpha   90.00
_cell.angle_beta   90.00
_cell.angle_gamma   90.00
#
_symmetry.space_group_name_H-M   'P 1'
#
loop_
_entity.id
_entity.type
_entity.pdbx_description
1 polymer ?
#
loop_
_entity_poly.entity_id
_entity_poly.type
_entity_poly.pdbx_seq_one_letter_code
_entity_poly.pdbx_strand_id
1 'polypeptide(L)'
;MNNLKNSQKYRELTVSEIEILKQQGCTATDWNQILVGQVFIPENIRSVQFSGSVRIGDNSGTVEFSGGIIRNCGIYNASIHNCTIGNHVYIHHICNYIANYDIHDHVILENIELCFIEGETSFGNGIKVSTLDETGGRGVMIYNKLSAHLAYFLAWYRHRHCLIEELESKITAYANSIKSNRGTIGTHSVIRNCRLIKNVRFGSFSQVLGCTRLENGSVNSNEYAPVKLGAGIIAESFIVSSGTEISDGTIISHCFVGQGCILGKQYSAENSLFFANCQGFHGEACSIFGGPYTVTHHKSTLLIAGMFSFCNAGSGSNQSNHMYKLGPIHHGIVERGSKTTSDSYILWPAKIGAFTLVMG
;
A
#
# COMPACT_ATOMS: atom_id res chain seq x y z
N MET A 1 21.94 -9.16 0.51
CA MET A 1 23.01 -9.72 1.35
C MET A 1 22.54 -9.69 2.80
N ASN A 2 22.71 -10.82 3.48
CA ASN A 2 22.46 -11.09 4.91
C ASN A 2 21.00 -11.12 5.41
N ASN A 3 20.21 -12.08 4.91
CA ASN A 3 19.15 -12.71 5.70
C ASN A 3 19.80 -13.85 6.50
N LEU A 4 20.18 -13.60 7.76
CA LEU A 4 20.46 -14.61 8.81
C LEU A 4 20.99 -13.89 10.07
N LYS A 5 20.09 -13.57 11.01
CA LYS A 5 20.29 -13.24 12.43
C LYS A 5 18.89 -12.81 12.93
N ASN A 6 18.14 -13.48 13.80
CA ASN A 6 18.42 -14.48 14.82
C ASN A 6 17.39 -15.60 14.72
N SER A 7 17.82 -16.87 14.86
CA SER A 7 16.90 -17.90 15.35
C SER A 7 16.60 -17.57 16.81
N GLN A 8 15.61 -16.72 17.07
CA GLN A 8 15.05 -16.64 18.40
C GLN A 8 14.61 -18.05 18.78
N LYS A 9 15.24 -18.60 19.81
CA LYS A 9 14.82 -19.87 20.38
C LYS A 9 13.48 -19.60 21.06
N TYR A 10 12.41 -19.88 20.34
CA TYR A 10 11.08 -19.93 20.92
C TYR A 10 11.00 -21.15 21.83
N ARG A 11 10.31 -21.00 22.95
CA ARG A 11 9.99 -22.07 23.89
C ARG A 11 8.49 -22.13 24.12
N GLU A 12 8.02 -23.26 24.61
CA GLU A 12 6.66 -23.40 25.09
C GLU A 12 6.43 -22.55 26.35
N LEU A 13 5.17 -22.17 26.56
CA LEU A 13 4.73 -21.54 27.80
C LEU A 13 4.84 -22.53 28.96
N THR A 14 5.33 -22.05 30.09
CA THR A 14 5.29 -22.81 31.35
C THR A 14 3.88 -22.79 31.94
N VAL A 15 3.58 -23.76 32.82
CA VAL A 15 2.27 -23.85 33.49
C VAL A 15 1.94 -22.58 34.28
N SER A 16 2.94 -21.99 34.97
CA SER A 16 2.77 -20.74 35.70
C SER A 16 2.43 -19.55 34.80
N GLU A 17 3.05 -19.46 33.62
CA GLU A 17 2.77 -18.38 32.66
C GLU A 17 1.36 -18.52 32.09
N ILE A 18 0.92 -19.75 31.78
CA ILE A 18 -0.43 -20.02 31.31
C ILE A 18 -1.47 -19.58 32.34
N GLU A 19 -1.25 -19.86 33.63
CA GLU A 19 -2.18 -19.43 34.68
C GLU A 19 -2.23 -17.91 34.84
N ILE A 20 -1.11 -17.21 34.72
CA ILE A 20 -1.09 -15.73 34.69
C ILE A 20 -1.91 -15.21 33.51
N LEU A 21 -1.69 -15.75 32.30
CA LEU A 21 -2.40 -15.33 31.10
C LEU A 21 -3.93 -15.55 31.24
N LYS A 22 -4.36 -16.70 31.78
CA LYS A 22 -5.77 -16.98 32.07
C LYS A 22 -6.37 -15.99 33.07
N GLN A 23 -5.66 -15.69 34.16
CA GLN A 23 -6.10 -14.70 35.17
C GLN A 23 -6.27 -13.30 34.57
N GLN A 24 -5.46 -12.97 33.56
CA GLN A 24 -5.55 -11.71 32.81
C GLN A 24 -6.61 -11.71 31.71
N GLY A 25 -7.48 -12.73 31.67
CA GLY A 25 -8.57 -12.85 30.71
C GLY A 25 -8.12 -13.33 29.33
N CYS A 26 -6.92 -13.89 29.20
CA CYS A 26 -6.48 -14.48 27.94
C CYS A 26 -7.04 -15.89 27.75
N THR A 27 -7.32 -16.24 26.51
CA THR A 27 -7.81 -17.57 26.11
C THR A 27 -7.01 -18.06 24.91
N ALA A 28 -6.89 -19.37 24.78
CA ALA A 28 -6.23 -19.99 23.64
C ALA A 28 -7.01 -21.24 23.21
N THR A 29 -7.10 -21.50 21.91
CA THR A 29 -7.65 -22.77 21.41
C THR A 29 -6.78 -23.96 21.80
N ASP A 30 -5.45 -23.78 21.75
CA ASP A 30 -4.46 -24.74 22.22
C ASP A 30 -3.21 -23.96 22.66
N TRP A 31 -2.86 -24.03 23.95
CA TRP A 31 -1.69 -23.32 24.51
C TRP A 31 -0.36 -23.87 23.96
N ASN A 32 -0.33 -25.12 23.48
CA ASN A 32 0.89 -25.71 22.90
C ASN A 32 1.25 -25.09 21.54
N GLN A 33 0.29 -24.43 20.88
CA GLN A 33 0.52 -23.70 19.63
C GLN A 33 1.07 -22.28 19.84
N ILE A 34 1.22 -21.87 21.11
CA ILE A 34 1.76 -20.56 21.48
C ILE A 34 3.19 -20.74 21.95
N LEU A 35 4.12 -20.14 21.21
CA LEU A 35 5.53 -20.15 21.56
C LEU A 35 6.02 -18.75 21.89
N VAL A 36 6.86 -18.64 22.91
CA VAL A 36 7.36 -17.35 23.41
C VAL A 36 8.88 -17.27 23.35
N GLY A 37 9.40 -16.05 23.23
CA GLY A 37 10.83 -15.76 23.31
C GLY A 37 11.41 -16.02 24.70
N GLN A 38 12.72 -15.92 24.84
CA GLN A 38 13.39 -16.13 26.13
C GLN A 38 13.01 -15.07 27.17
N VAL A 39 12.93 -13.81 26.73
CA VAL A 39 12.48 -12.67 27.54
C VAL A 39 11.00 -12.49 27.28
N PHE A 40 10.16 -13.18 28.04
CA PHE A 40 8.70 -13.06 27.94
C PHE A 40 8.15 -12.65 29.30
N ILE A 41 7.35 -11.58 29.31
CA ILE A 41 6.72 -10.98 30.47
C ILE A 41 5.21 -11.23 30.34
N PRO A 42 4.65 -12.28 30.98
CA PRO A 42 3.22 -12.60 30.88
C PRO A 42 2.33 -11.40 31.24
N GLU A 43 2.75 -10.57 32.18
CA GLU A 43 2.00 -9.43 32.70
C GLU A 43 1.64 -8.38 31.64
N ASN A 44 2.40 -8.36 30.54
CA ASN A 44 2.23 -7.49 29.39
C ASN A 44 1.27 -8.07 28.32
N ILE A 45 0.56 -9.16 28.62
CA ILE A 45 -0.46 -9.75 27.75
C ILE A 45 -1.80 -9.76 28.51
N ARG A 46 -2.84 -9.06 28.02
CA ARG A 46 -4.12 -8.96 28.75
C ARG A 46 -5.33 -9.02 27.82
N SER A 47 -6.35 -9.78 28.22
CA SER A 47 -7.60 -9.94 27.47
C SER A 47 -7.34 -10.31 26.00
N VAL A 48 -6.47 -11.29 25.75
CA VAL A 48 -6.08 -11.71 24.40
C VAL A 48 -6.67 -13.07 24.06
N GLN A 49 -7.27 -13.19 22.88
CA GLN A 49 -7.74 -14.46 22.34
C GLN A 49 -6.73 -14.97 21.31
N PHE A 50 -6.09 -16.09 21.59
CA PHE A 50 -5.14 -16.74 20.71
C PHE A 50 -5.76 -17.92 19.98
N SER A 51 -5.45 -18.05 18.70
CA SER A 51 -5.85 -19.22 17.91
C SER A 51 -4.82 -19.57 16.84
N GLY A 52 -4.72 -20.85 16.51
CA GLY A 52 -3.70 -21.35 15.60
C GLY A 52 -2.28 -21.17 16.13
N SER A 53 -1.27 -21.15 15.25
CA SER A 53 0.14 -21.06 15.62
C SER A 53 0.55 -19.60 15.86
N VAL A 54 0.78 -19.24 17.12
CA VAL A 54 1.21 -17.89 17.51
C VAL A 54 2.61 -17.93 18.10
N ARG A 55 3.47 -17.00 17.66
CA ARG A 55 4.81 -16.82 18.21
C ARG A 55 4.96 -15.41 18.73
N ILE A 56 5.47 -15.23 19.93
CA ILE A 56 5.63 -13.91 20.57
C ILE A 56 7.11 -13.73 20.93
N GLY A 57 7.73 -12.67 20.46
CA GLY A 57 9.10 -12.30 20.79
C GLY A 57 9.23 -11.67 22.17
N ASP A 58 10.27 -10.86 22.33
CA ASP A 58 10.51 -10.08 23.54
C ASP A 58 9.46 -8.99 23.69
N ASN A 59 8.66 -9.02 24.76
CA ASN A 59 7.64 -8.01 25.06
C ASN A 59 8.02 -7.09 26.23
N SER A 60 9.32 -6.98 26.53
CA SER A 60 9.85 -5.95 27.41
C SER A 60 9.89 -4.58 26.72
N GLY A 61 10.32 -3.55 27.45
CA GLY A 61 10.41 -2.19 26.95
C GLY A 61 9.10 -1.43 26.90
N THR A 62 9.17 -0.20 26.41
CA THR A 62 8.06 0.75 26.37
C THR A 62 8.01 1.49 25.05
N VAL A 63 6.81 2.01 24.74
CA VAL A 63 6.51 2.85 23.60
C VAL A 63 5.99 4.19 24.11
N GLU A 64 6.52 5.27 23.56
CA GLU A 64 6.07 6.63 23.84
C GLU A 64 5.06 7.10 22.79
N PHE A 65 4.01 7.78 23.23
CA PHE A 65 2.97 8.37 22.41
C PHE A 65 2.98 9.89 22.57
N SER A 66 2.41 10.57 21.58
CA SER A 66 2.23 12.03 21.62
C SER A 66 1.54 12.46 22.91
N GLY A 67 2.06 13.51 23.55
CA GLY A 67 1.58 13.98 24.86
C GLY A 67 2.28 13.33 26.06
N GLY A 68 3.36 12.56 25.84
CA GLY A 68 4.20 12.00 26.92
C GLY A 68 3.63 10.75 27.58
N ILE A 69 2.64 10.09 26.95
CA ILE A 69 2.08 8.83 27.45
C ILE A 69 3.07 7.71 27.12
N ILE A 70 3.45 6.94 28.13
CA ILE A 70 4.33 5.78 27.98
C ILE A 70 3.52 4.52 28.28
N ARG A 71 3.62 3.51 27.42
CA ARG A 71 3.00 2.19 27.62
C ARG A 71 4.02 1.09 27.43
N ASN A 72 3.85 -0.03 28.13
CA ASN A 72 4.69 -1.21 27.94
C ASN A 72 4.40 -1.85 26.58
N CYS A 73 5.42 -2.41 25.95
CA CYS A 73 5.24 -3.32 24.82
C CYS A 73 4.45 -4.55 25.28
N GLY A 74 3.65 -5.13 24.39
CA GLY A 74 2.71 -6.18 24.76
C GLY A 74 1.49 -6.26 23.86
N ILE A 75 0.56 -7.14 24.23
CA ILE A 75 -0.68 -7.39 23.49
C ILE A 75 -1.84 -7.23 24.46
N TYR A 76 -2.74 -6.31 24.15
CA TYR A 76 -3.80 -5.89 25.06
C TYR A 76 -5.13 -5.78 24.31
N ASN A 77 -6.16 -6.49 24.78
CA ASN A 77 -7.51 -6.47 24.17
C ASN A 77 -7.46 -6.76 22.67
N ALA A 78 -7.10 -7.98 22.28
CA ALA A 78 -6.94 -8.35 20.87
C ALA A 78 -7.27 -9.82 20.62
N SER A 79 -7.68 -10.13 19.39
CA SER A 79 -7.76 -11.51 18.90
C SER A 79 -6.67 -11.74 17.86
N ILE A 80 -5.82 -12.73 18.08
CA ILE A 80 -4.64 -13.01 17.27
C ILE A 80 -4.74 -14.44 16.74
N HIS A 81 -4.64 -14.58 15.42
CA HIS A 81 -4.72 -15.87 14.73
C HIS A 81 -3.50 -16.10 13.83
N ASN A 82 -2.78 -17.20 14.02
CA ASN A 82 -1.66 -17.59 13.14
C ASN A 82 -0.62 -16.46 12.90
N CYS A 83 -0.21 -15.75 13.95
CA CYS A 83 0.72 -14.62 13.81
C CYS A 83 2.10 -14.90 14.42
N THR A 84 3.15 -14.37 13.78
CA THR A 84 4.47 -14.24 14.39
C THR A 84 4.63 -12.79 14.81
N ILE A 85 4.90 -12.54 16.09
CA ILE A 85 5.05 -11.22 16.67
C ILE A 85 6.50 -11.07 17.12
N GLY A 86 7.18 -10.05 16.59
CA GLY A 86 8.57 -9.73 16.89
C GLY A 86 8.77 -9.11 18.27
N ASN A 87 9.91 -8.47 18.44
CA ASN A 87 10.34 -7.86 19.69
C ASN A 87 9.81 -6.45 19.86
N HIS A 88 9.54 -6.03 21.10
CA HIS A 88 9.11 -4.69 21.47
C HIS A 88 7.89 -4.21 20.66
N VAL A 89 6.98 -5.14 20.34
CA VAL A 89 5.75 -4.85 19.59
C VAL A 89 4.67 -4.39 20.57
N TYR A 90 3.93 -3.36 20.17
CA TYR A 90 2.76 -2.89 20.91
C TYR A 90 1.49 -3.14 20.09
N ILE A 91 0.62 -4.02 20.61
CA ILE A 91 -0.71 -4.30 20.04
C ILE A 91 -1.75 -3.94 21.08
N HIS A 92 -2.64 -3.01 20.76
CA HIS A 92 -3.67 -2.60 21.71
C HIS A 92 -5.02 -2.32 21.05
N HIS A 93 -6.07 -2.86 21.65
CA HIS A 93 -7.46 -2.62 21.27
C HIS A 93 -7.72 -2.99 19.80
N ILE A 94 -7.54 -4.25 19.46
CA ILE A 94 -7.95 -4.79 18.17
C ILE A 94 -9.41 -5.20 18.30
N CYS A 95 -10.32 -4.45 17.68
CA CYS A 95 -11.76 -4.60 17.90
C CYS A 95 -12.28 -5.95 17.39
N ASN A 96 -11.67 -6.52 16.35
CA ASN A 96 -12.04 -7.83 15.83
C ASN A 96 -10.85 -8.79 15.89
N TYR A 97 -9.98 -8.85 14.86
CA TYR A 97 -8.83 -9.75 14.87
C TYR A 97 -7.69 -9.33 13.94
N ILE A 98 -6.49 -9.84 14.25
CA ILE A 98 -5.35 -9.89 13.33
C ILE A 98 -5.09 -11.36 12.96
N ALA A 99 -5.01 -11.68 11.68
CA ALA A 99 -4.81 -13.05 11.21
C ALA A 99 -3.75 -13.18 10.11
N ASN A 100 -2.90 -14.23 10.21
CA ASN A 100 -1.95 -14.63 9.18
C ASN A 100 -0.88 -13.57 8.85
N TYR A 101 -0.31 -12.93 9.89
CA TYR A 101 0.73 -11.91 9.73
C TYR A 101 2.03 -12.26 10.45
N ASP A 102 3.14 -11.90 9.82
CA ASP A 102 4.45 -11.77 10.45
C ASP A 102 4.70 -10.29 10.76
N ILE A 103 4.57 -9.94 12.04
CA ILE A 103 4.72 -8.61 12.59
C ILE A 103 6.15 -8.50 13.13
N HIS A 104 6.96 -7.64 12.54
CA HIS A 104 8.36 -7.49 12.92
C HIS A 104 8.54 -6.60 14.16
N ASP A 105 9.79 -6.39 14.56
CA ASP A 105 10.17 -5.68 15.77
C ASP A 105 9.76 -4.20 15.78
N HIS A 106 9.47 -3.68 16.97
CA HIS A 106 9.10 -2.28 17.23
C HIS A 106 7.87 -1.79 16.46
N VAL A 107 6.98 -2.71 16.05
CA VAL A 107 5.74 -2.37 15.38
C VAL A 107 4.69 -1.92 16.39
N ILE A 108 3.89 -0.92 16.00
CA ILE A 108 2.77 -0.43 16.78
C ILE A 108 1.47 -0.65 16.01
N LEU A 109 0.57 -1.46 16.57
CA LEU A 109 -0.78 -1.71 16.07
C LEU A 109 -1.79 -1.25 17.11
N GLU A 110 -2.65 -0.28 16.78
CA GLU A 110 -3.65 0.21 17.74
C GLU A 110 -5.00 0.49 17.07
N ASN A 111 -6.10 0.08 17.72
CA ASN A 111 -7.45 0.40 17.26
C ASN A 111 -7.68 0.00 15.80
N ILE A 112 -7.38 -1.26 15.48
CA ILE A 112 -7.63 -1.84 14.17
C ILE A 112 -8.83 -2.77 14.29
N GLU A 113 -9.80 -2.63 13.38
CA GLU A 113 -10.97 -3.51 13.37
C GLU A 113 -10.57 -4.89 12.80
N LEU A 114 -10.17 -4.94 11.52
CA LEU A 114 -9.81 -6.18 10.81
C LEU A 114 -8.46 -6.04 10.12
N CYS A 115 -7.53 -6.96 10.37
CA CYS A 115 -6.25 -7.04 9.67
C CYS A 115 -5.92 -8.50 9.34
N PHE A 116 -6.11 -8.93 8.09
CA PHE A 116 -5.90 -10.33 7.74
C PHE A 116 -5.40 -10.59 6.33
N ILE A 117 -4.78 -11.75 6.16
CA ILE A 117 -4.55 -12.35 4.85
C ILE A 117 -5.54 -13.48 4.63
N GLU A 118 -6.18 -13.47 3.47
CA GLU A 118 -7.13 -14.47 2.99
C GLU A 118 -6.62 -15.09 1.69
N GLY A 119 -6.52 -16.42 1.69
CA GLY A 119 -6.00 -17.18 0.57
C GLY A 119 -4.52 -16.88 0.28
N GLU A 120 -4.08 -17.21 -0.93
CA GLU A 120 -2.77 -16.81 -1.42
C GLU A 120 -2.87 -15.51 -2.21
N THR A 121 -2.08 -14.51 -1.87
CA THR A 121 -2.06 -13.21 -2.54
C THR A 121 -0.63 -12.81 -2.94
N SER A 122 -0.52 -12.02 -4.01
CA SER A 122 0.71 -11.34 -4.43
C SER A 122 0.75 -9.87 -4.00
N PHE A 123 -0.18 -9.43 -3.15
CA PHE A 123 -0.21 -8.08 -2.57
C PHE A 123 -0.24 -6.98 -3.66
N GLY A 124 -1.12 -7.12 -4.65
CA GLY A 124 -1.20 -6.19 -5.78
C GLY A 124 -0.19 -6.42 -6.92
N ASN A 125 0.83 -7.27 -6.73
CA ASN A 125 1.86 -7.49 -7.75
C ASN A 125 1.39 -8.42 -8.86
N GLY A 126 1.69 -8.06 -10.10
CA GLY A 126 1.29 -8.78 -11.30
C GLY A 126 -0.10 -8.42 -11.81
N ILE A 127 -0.80 -7.48 -11.17
CA ILE A 127 -2.10 -7.00 -11.65
C ILE A 127 -1.90 -6.13 -12.88
N LYS A 128 -2.73 -6.33 -13.90
CA LYS A 128 -2.73 -5.52 -15.12
C LYS A 128 -3.62 -4.30 -14.92
N VAL A 129 -3.01 -3.12 -14.99
CA VAL A 129 -3.66 -1.82 -14.84
C VAL A 129 -3.94 -1.23 -16.23
N SER A 130 -5.19 -0.88 -16.52
CA SER A 130 -5.65 -0.33 -17.80
C SER A 130 -5.21 1.13 -18.02
N THR A 131 -3.91 1.37 -18.09
CA THR A 131 -3.36 2.70 -18.36
C THR A 131 -3.53 3.09 -19.83
N LEU A 132 -3.68 4.40 -20.09
CA LEU A 132 -3.90 5.08 -21.38
C LEU A 132 -5.22 4.76 -22.07
N ASP A 133 -5.57 3.49 -22.17
CA ASP A 133 -6.79 3.00 -22.82
C ASP A 133 -7.68 2.36 -21.76
N GLU A 134 -8.84 2.97 -21.51
CA GLU A 134 -9.78 2.54 -20.47
C GLU A 134 -10.35 1.14 -20.74
N THR A 135 -10.30 0.66 -22.00
CA THR A 135 -10.74 -0.70 -22.35
C THR A 135 -9.68 -1.77 -22.04
N GLY A 136 -8.50 -1.37 -21.51
CA GLY A 136 -7.40 -2.27 -21.19
C GLY A 136 -6.47 -2.55 -22.38
N GLY A 137 -6.74 -1.93 -23.53
CA GLY A 137 -5.93 -2.02 -24.73
C GLY A 137 -4.54 -1.39 -24.61
N ARG A 138 -4.07 -0.93 -23.44
CA ARG A 138 -2.66 -0.61 -23.17
C ARG A 138 -2.20 -1.02 -21.76
N GLY A 139 -2.83 -2.04 -21.18
CA GLY A 139 -2.60 -2.40 -19.78
C GLY A 139 -1.14 -2.75 -19.43
N VAL A 140 -0.69 -2.32 -18.25
CA VAL A 140 0.65 -2.52 -17.70
C VAL A 140 0.57 -3.35 -16.42
N MET A 141 1.39 -4.39 -16.30
CA MET A 141 1.47 -5.17 -15.06
C MET A 141 2.25 -4.40 -13.99
N ILE A 142 1.61 -4.07 -12.88
CA ILE A 142 2.25 -3.36 -11.76
C ILE A 142 2.99 -4.34 -10.85
N TYR A 143 4.16 -3.97 -10.38
CA TYR A 143 4.92 -4.73 -9.39
C TYR A 143 5.89 -3.81 -8.63
N ASN A 144 6.43 -4.29 -7.51
CA ASN A 144 7.23 -3.50 -6.57
C ASN A 144 8.48 -2.82 -7.17
N LYS A 145 9.03 -3.34 -8.29
CA LYS A 145 10.21 -2.74 -8.95
C LYS A 145 9.88 -2.07 -10.28
N LEU A 146 8.60 -1.79 -10.55
CA LEU A 146 8.19 -1.15 -11.78
C LEU A 146 8.85 0.23 -11.90
N SER A 147 9.57 0.44 -13.00
CA SER A 147 10.14 1.74 -13.36
C SER A 147 9.31 2.38 -14.47
N ALA A 148 9.39 3.71 -14.57
CA ALA A 148 8.73 4.46 -15.64
C ALA A 148 9.15 3.97 -17.03
N HIS A 149 10.43 3.65 -17.21
CA HIS A 149 10.97 3.11 -18.46
C HIS A 149 10.35 1.76 -18.83
N LEU A 150 10.30 0.84 -17.86
CA LEU A 150 9.72 -0.49 -18.10
C LEU A 150 8.22 -0.41 -18.38
N ALA A 151 7.50 0.40 -17.60
CA ALA A 151 6.08 0.65 -17.84
C ALA A 151 5.83 1.26 -19.23
N TYR A 152 6.68 2.19 -19.66
CA TYR A 152 6.61 2.78 -21.00
C TYR A 152 6.80 1.71 -22.08
N PHE A 153 7.76 0.79 -21.91
CA PHE A 153 7.92 -0.34 -22.83
C PHE A 153 6.66 -1.21 -22.91
N LEU A 154 6.08 -1.56 -21.76
CA LEU A 154 4.86 -2.36 -21.67
C LEU A 154 3.64 -1.68 -22.33
N ALA A 155 3.47 -0.37 -22.12
CA ALA A 155 2.33 0.38 -22.64
C ALA A 155 2.44 0.70 -24.15
N TRP A 156 3.64 1.05 -24.64
CA TRP A 156 3.82 1.60 -26.00
C TRP A 156 4.31 0.60 -27.03
N TYR A 157 5.17 -0.35 -26.65
CA TYR A 157 5.79 -1.29 -27.59
C TYR A 157 5.03 -2.62 -27.70
N ARG A 158 3.71 -2.55 -27.54
CA ARG A 158 2.75 -3.67 -27.63
C ARG A 158 2.88 -4.52 -28.89
N HIS A 159 3.28 -3.91 -30.00
CA HIS A 159 3.51 -4.58 -31.29
C HIS A 159 4.74 -5.51 -31.27
N ARG A 160 5.62 -5.39 -30.28
CA ARG A 160 6.79 -6.26 -30.10
C ARG A 160 6.43 -7.42 -29.17
N HIS A 161 5.60 -8.34 -29.67
CA HIS A 161 5.01 -9.43 -28.89
C HIS A 161 6.03 -10.21 -28.05
N CYS A 162 7.15 -10.67 -28.65
CA CYS A 162 8.17 -11.43 -27.93
C CYS A 162 8.81 -10.65 -26.77
N LEU A 163 8.98 -9.32 -26.91
CA LEU A 163 9.50 -8.48 -25.82
C LEU A 163 8.48 -8.38 -24.68
N ILE A 164 7.22 -8.13 -25.01
CA ILE A 164 6.16 -7.95 -24.02
C ILE A 164 5.92 -9.25 -23.25
N GLU A 165 5.85 -10.38 -23.94
CA GLU A 165 5.70 -11.70 -23.34
C GLU A 165 6.85 -12.01 -22.36
N GLU A 166 8.09 -11.74 -22.75
CA GLU A 166 9.26 -11.95 -21.88
C GLU A 166 9.22 -11.04 -20.64
N LEU A 167 8.81 -9.78 -20.80
CA LEU A 167 8.67 -8.85 -19.68
C LEU A 167 7.53 -9.25 -18.73
N GLU A 168 6.35 -9.56 -19.25
CA GLU A 168 5.19 -10.02 -18.46
C GLU A 168 5.49 -11.35 -17.77
N SER A 169 6.22 -12.27 -18.41
CA SER A 169 6.68 -13.53 -17.81
C SER A 169 7.61 -13.29 -16.61
N LYS A 170 8.59 -12.37 -16.72
CA LYS A 170 9.46 -12.01 -15.59
C LYS A 170 8.70 -11.35 -14.44
N ILE A 171 7.72 -10.50 -14.74
CA ILE A 171 6.86 -9.88 -13.71
C ILE A 171 5.99 -10.94 -13.03
N THR A 172 5.44 -11.88 -13.78
CA THR A 172 4.65 -13.01 -13.26
C THR A 172 5.50 -13.90 -12.37
N ALA A 173 6.73 -14.24 -12.80
CA ALA A 173 7.67 -15.01 -11.98
C ALA A 173 8.00 -14.28 -10.67
N TYR A 174 8.19 -12.96 -10.71
CA TYR A 174 8.37 -12.16 -9.49
C TYR A 174 7.13 -12.19 -8.58
N ALA A 175 5.93 -11.96 -9.14
CA ALA A 175 4.68 -11.99 -8.37
C ALA A 175 4.46 -13.35 -7.71
N ASN A 176 4.75 -14.45 -8.43
CA ASN A 176 4.69 -15.81 -7.89
C ASN A 176 5.74 -16.04 -6.79
N SER A 177 6.95 -15.48 -6.92
CA SER A 177 8.01 -15.63 -5.91
C SER A 177 7.70 -14.96 -4.57
N ILE A 178 6.82 -13.96 -4.56
CA ILE A 178 6.38 -13.26 -3.34
C ILE A 178 4.97 -13.68 -2.90
N LYS A 179 4.30 -14.53 -3.67
CA LYS A 179 2.95 -14.99 -3.37
C LYS A 179 2.97 -15.72 -2.04
N SER A 180 2.04 -15.36 -1.17
CA SER A 180 2.03 -15.85 0.20
C SER A 180 0.61 -15.86 0.76
N ASN A 181 0.35 -16.79 1.65
CA ASN A 181 -0.82 -16.78 2.54
C ASN A 181 -0.54 -16.06 3.87
N ARG A 182 0.68 -15.52 4.04
CA ARG A 182 1.12 -14.73 5.18
C ARG A 182 1.58 -13.35 4.76
N GLY A 183 1.14 -12.33 5.49
CA GLY A 183 1.47 -10.93 5.28
C GLY A 183 2.65 -10.53 6.15
N THR A 184 3.28 -9.40 5.83
CA THR A 184 4.38 -8.86 6.63
C THR A 184 4.08 -7.43 7.02
N ILE A 185 4.34 -7.09 8.29
CA ILE A 185 4.42 -5.72 8.77
C ILE A 185 5.87 -5.47 9.19
N GLY A 186 6.57 -4.66 8.41
CA GLY A 186 8.00 -4.39 8.61
C GLY A 186 8.31 -3.66 9.92
N THR A 187 9.58 -3.68 10.31
CA THR A 187 10.08 -3.10 11.57
C THR A 187 9.74 -1.61 11.68
N HIS A 188 9.51 -1.13 12.91
CA HIS A 188 9.19 0.27 13.21
C HIS A 188 7.96 0.84 12.48
N SER A 189 7.11 -0.02 11.92
CA SER A 189 5.86 0.42 11.30
C SER A 189 4.80 0.74 12.34
N VAL A 190 3.99 1.75 12.05
CA VAL A 190 2.92 2.25 12.92
C VAL A 190 1.61 2.19 12.13
N ILE A 191 0.68 1.35 12.58
CA ILE A 191 -0.65 1.21 11.98
C ILE A 191 -1.69 1.47 13.06
N ARG A 192 -2.45 2.56 12.94
CA ARG A 192 -3.42 2.97 13.96
C ARG A 192 -4.74 3.42 13.38
N ASN A 193 -5.81 3.21 14.15
CA ASN A 193 -7.16 3.73 13.85
C ASN A 193 -7.66 3.31 12.46
N CYS A 194 -7.33 2.10 12.04
CA CYS A 194 -7.71 1.59 10.71
C CYS A 194 -8.93 0.68 10.83
N ARG A 195 -9.75 0.62 9.78
CA ARG A 195 -10.90 -0.30 9.78
C ARG A 195 -10.56 -1.63 9.12
N LEU A 196 -10.46 -1.66 7.79
CA LEU A 196 -10.19 -2.90 7.06
C LEU A 196 -8.81 -2.88 6.40
N ILE A 197 -7.98 -3.86 6.75
CA ILE A 197 -6.73 -4.18 6.07
C ILE A 197 -6.80 -5.64 5.64
N LYS A 198 -6.85 -5.87 4.32
CA LYS A 198 -7.00 -7.21 3.74
C LYS A 198 -5.96 -7.44 2.67
N ASN A 199 -5.17 -8.50 2.78
CA ASN A 199 -4.20 -8.86 1.74
C ASN A 199 -3.17 -7.74 1.46
N VAL A 200 -2.70 -7.06 2.50
CA VAL A 200 -1.74 -5.93 2.38
C VAL A 200 -0.42 -6.26 3.05
N ARG A 201 0.69 -5.92 2.37
CA ARG A 201 2.04 -5.99 2.91
C ARG A 201 2.58 -4.59 3.20
N PHE A 202 3.20 -4.43 4.37
CA PHE A 202 3.85 -3.18 4.77
C PHE A 202 5.35 -3.38 4.93
N GLY A 203 6.12 -2.52 4.25
CA GLY A 203 7.55 -2.38 4.46
C GLY A 203 7.89 -1.84 5.86
N SER A 204 9.17 -1.68 6.15
CA SER A 204 9.61 -1.09 7.41
C SER A 204 9.29 0.41 7.45
N PHE A 205 9.08 0.96 8.65
CA PHE A 205 8.79 2.36 8.89
C PHE A 205 7.52 2.89 8.17
N SER A 206 6.58 2.00 7.81
CA SER A 206 5.29 2.41 7.25
C SER A 206 4.47 3.14 8.32
N GLN A 207 3.87 4.28 7.96
CA GLN A 207 3.00 5.05 8.84
C GLN A 207 1.59 5.05 8.26
N VAL A 208 0.68 4.31 8.88
CA VAL A 208 -0.70 4.11 8.41
C VAL A 208 -1.65 4.55 9.51
N LEU A 209 -2.31 5.69 9.33
CA LEU A 209 -3.08 6.36 10.36
C LEU A 209 -4.47 6.72 9.82
N GLY A 210 -5.51 6.02 10.27
CA GLY A 210 -6.89 6.39 9.91
C GLY A 210 -7.38 5.84 8.57
N CYS A 211 -6.73 4.84 7.97
CA CYS A 211 -7.18 4.25 6.71
C CYS A 211 -8.53 3.53 6.89
N THR A 212 -9.46 3.74 5.96
CA THR A 212 -10.78 3.11 6.01
C THR A 212 -10.74 1.72 5.40
N ARG A 213 -10.13 1.57 4.22
CA ARG A 213 -10.01 0.27 3.56
C ARG A 213 -8.73 0.19 2.75
N LEU A 214 -7.89 -0.79 3.03
CA LEU A 214 -6.74 -1.17 2.21
C LEU A 214 -6.91 -2.63 1.80
N GLU A 215 -7.01 -2.89 0.51
CA GLU A 215 -7.20 -4.24 -0.02
C GLU A 215 -6.19 -4.56 -1.13
N ASN A 216 -5.57 -5.74 -1.03
CA ASN A 216 -4.71 -6.32 -2.06
C ASN A 216 -3.58 -5.38 -2.52
N GLY A 217 -2.67 -5.01 -1.62
CA GLY A 217 -1.67 -3.99 -1.93
C GLY A 217 -0.31 -4.14 -1.26
N SER A 218 0.69 -3.46 -1.84
CA SER A 218 2.05 -3.41 -1.33
C SER A 218 2.44 -1.98 -0.96
N VAL A 219 2.86 -1.77 0.29
CA VAL A 219 3.39 -0.49 0.79
C VAL A 219 4.90 -0.61 0.95
N ASN A 220 5.65 -0.20 -0.07
CA ASN A 220 7.11 -0.32 -0.13
C ASN A 220 7.80 0.83 0.62
N SER A 221 7.78 0.75 1.95
CA SER A 221 8.38 1.72 2.86
C SER A 221 9.78 1.31 3.35
N ASN A 222 10.59 2.28 3.74
CA ASN A 222 11.88 2.08 4.40
C ASN A 222 12.22 3.25 5.34
N GLU A 223 13.29 3.11 6.11
CA GLU A 223 13.76 4.09 7.11
C GLU A 223 14.03 5.49 6.53
N TYR A 224 14.69 5.54 5.38
CA TYR A 224 15.12 6.81 4.76
C TYR A 224 13.97 7.55 4.05
N ALA A 225 12.97 6.80 3.57
CA ALA A 225 11.85 7.32 2.81
C ALA A 225 10.56 6.57 3.20
N PRO A 226 10.02 6.86 4.39
CA PRO A 226 8.83 6.19 4.90
C PRO A 226 7.61 6.53 4.03
N VAL A 227 6.69 5.56 3.90
CA VAL A 227 5.38 5.80 3.28
C VAL A 227 4.37 6.21 4.35
N LYS A 228 3.61 7.26 4.06
CA LYS A 228 2.55 7.78 4.93
C LYS A 228 1.18 7.60 4.28
N LEU A 229 0.32 6.84 4.93
CA LEU A 229 -1.09 6.67 4.55
C LEU A 229 -1.94 7.28 5.67
N GLY A 230 -2.57 8.41 5.38
CA GLY A 230 -3.41 9.16 6.31
C GLY A 230 -4.88 8.73 6.34
N ALA A 231 -5.72 9.65 6.82
CA ALA A 231 -7.09 9.35 7.18
C ALA A 231 -8.02 9.22 5.97
N GLY A 232 -9.01 8.32 6.10
CA GLY A 232 -10.12 8.20 5.15
C GLY A 232 -9.77 7.50 3.83
N ILE A 233 -8.56 6.97 3.69
CA ILE A 233 -8.11 6.35 2.44
C ILE A 233 -8.91 5.09 2.15
N ILE A 234 -9.29 4.94 0.88
CA ILE A 234 -9.84 3.72 0.29
C ILE A 234 -8.91 3.32 -0.85
N ALA A 235 -8.16 2.24 -0.66
CA ALA A 235 -7.22 1.73 -1.66
C ALA A 235 -7.49 0.25 -1.97
N GLU A 236 -7.53 -0.08 -3.26
CA GLU A 236 -7.74 -1.43 -3.78
C GLU A 236 -6.75 -1.73 -4.90
N SER A 237 -6.14 -2.92 -4.86
CA SER A 237 -5.24 -3.42 -5.91
C SER A 237 -4.14 -2.41 -6.27
N PHE A 238 -3.27 -2.11 -5.31
CA PHE A 238 -2.34 -0.98 -5.41
C PHE A 238 -0.90 -1.33 -5.04
N ILE A 239 0.04 -0.52 -5.53
CA ILE A 239 1.43 -0.53 -5.08
C ILE A 239 1.85 0.89 -4.79
N VAL A 240 2.33 1.15 -3.58
CA VAL A 240 2.86 2.45 -3.15
C VAL A 240 4.35 2.34 -2.87
N SER A 241 5.13 3.27 -3.41
CA SER A 241 6.58 3.29 -3.29
C SER A 241 7.06 4.29 -2.24
N SER A 242 8.31 4.12 -1.81
CA SER A 242 8.96 4.87 -0.74
C SER A 242 8.82 6.40 -0.86
N GLY A 243 8.65 7.07 0.27
CA GLY A 243 8.53 8.53 0.36
C GLY A 243 7.18 9.09 -0.11
N THR A 244 6.22 8.23 -0.42
CA THR A 244 4.86 8.65 -0.83
C THR A 244 4.02 9.04 0.38
N GLU A 245 3.18 10.06 0.20
CA GLU A 245 2.14 10.46 1.13
C GLU A 245 0.78 10.40 0.45
N ILE A 246 -0.15 9.63 1.02
CA ILE A 246 -1.55 9.60 0.59
C ILE A 246 -2.39 10.00 1.80
N SER A 247 -3.38 10.88 1.64
CA SER A 247 -4.18 11.39 2.78
C SER A 247 -5.59 11.84 2.39
N ASP A 248 -6.33 12.32 3.39
CA ASP A 248 -7.55 13.14 3.27
C ASP A 248 -8.64 12.56 2.35
N GLY A 249 -9.01 11.29 2.58
CA GLY A 249 -10.10 10.66 1.84
C GLY A 249 -9.78 10.31 0.39
N THR A 250 -8.50 10.22 0.03
CA THR A 250 -8.06 9.81 -1.32
C THR A 250 -8.52 8.39 -1.64
N ILE A 251 -9.01 8.20 -2.87
CA ILE A 251 -9.47 6.90 -3.39
C ILE A 251 -8.51 6.43 -4.46
N ILE A 252 -8.02 5.20 -4.34
CA ILE A 252 -7.07 4.61 -5.28
C ILE A 252 -7.54 3.20 -5.65
N SER A 253 -7.74 2.93 -6.93
CA SER A 253 -8.14 1.62 -7.43
C SER A 253 -7.28 1.22 -8.62
N HIS A 254 -6.61 0.07 -8.56
CA HIS A 254 -5.79 -0.43 -9.66
C HIS A 254 -4.68 0.54 -10.07
N CYS A 255 -3.86 0.98 -9.12
CA CYS A 255 -2.85 2.01 -9.36
C CYS A 255 -1.45 1.62 -8.89
N PHE A 256 -0.45 2.15 -9.61
CA PHE A 256 0.92 2.22 -9.13
C PHE A 256 1.24 3.65 -8.72
N VAL A 257 1.66 3.86 -7.47
CA VAL A 257 2.07 5.15 -6.93
C VAL A 257 3.56 5.09 -6.63
N GLY A 258 4.34 5.75 -7.48
CA GLY A 258 5.79 5.78 -7.47
C GLY A 258 6.36 6.65 -6.36
N GLN A 259 7.69 6.72 -6.30
CA GLN A 259 8.40 7.35 -5.19
C GLN A 259 8.09 8.84 -5.06
N GLY A 260 7.98 9.33 -3.82
CA GLY A 260 7.80 10.76 -3.55
C GLY A 260 6.48 11.35 -4.04
N CYS A 261 5.49 10.53 -4.37
CA CYS A 261 4.18 11.04 -4.79
C CYS A 261 3.41 11.61 -3.60
N ILE A 262 2.52 12.58 -3.87
CA ILE A 262 1.61 13.13 -2.86
C ILE A 262 0.20 13.14 -3.44
N LEU A 263 -0.69 12.30 -2.91
CA LEU A 263 -2.09 12.24 -3.31
C LEU A 263 -2.99 12.60 -2.11
N GLY A 264 -3.88 13.56 -2.27
CA GLY A 264 -4.59 14.10 -1.10
C GLY A 264 -5.85 14.86 -1.45
N LYS A 265 -6.49 15.37 -0.41
CA LYS A 265 -7.65 16.26 -0.49
C LYS A 265 -8.78 15.73 -1.39
N GLN A 266 -9.20 14.49 -1.14
CA GLN A 266 -10.25 13.77 -1.88
C GLN A 266 -9.91 13.52 -3.34
N TYR A 267 -8.63 13.37 -3.68
CA TYR A 267 -8.24 12.96 -5.02
C TYR A 267 -8.73 11.54 -5.31
N SER A 268 -9.16 11.28 -6.54
CA SER A 268 -9.55 9.94 -6.98
C SER A 268 -8.64 9.49 -8.12
N ALA A 269 -8.16 8.26 -8.03
CA ALA A 269 -7.29 7.68 -9.05
C ALA A 269 -7.71 6.24 -9.35
N GLU A 270 -8.03 5.98 -10.61
CA GLU A 270 -8.39 4.66 -11.11
C GLU A 270 -7.53 4.28 -12.31
N ASN A 271 -7.10 3.01 -12.38
CA ASN A 271 -6.37 2.43 -13.51
C ASN A 271 -5.10 3.22 -13.91
N SER A 272 -4.48 3.89 -12.95
CA SER A 272 -3.50 4.95 -13.21
C SER A 272 -2.11 4.63 -12.67
N LEU A 273 -1.10 5.06 -13.41
CA LEU A 273 0.30 4.95 -13.01
C LEU A 273 0.83 6.35 -12.69
N PHE A 274 1.30 6.56 -11.47
CA PHE A 274 2.02 7.75 -11.05
C PHE A 274 3.47 7.35 -10.81
N PHE A 275 4.41 7.98 -11.51
CA PHE A 275 5.84 7.79 -11.29
C PHE A 275 6.38 8.92 -10.41
N ALA A 276 7.71 9.07 -10.34
CA ALA A 276 8.36 9.89 -9.32
C ALA A 276 7.79 11.31 -9.19
N ASN A 277 7.54 11.74 -7.96
CA ASN A 277 7.19 13.12 -7.59
C ASN A 277 5.91 13.66 -8.26
N CYS A 278 4.94 12.78 -8.59
CA CYS A 278 3.62 13.23 -9.01
C CYS A 278 2.82 13.80 -7.83
N GLN A 279 1.94 14.75 -8.10
CA GLN A 279 1.05 15.30 -7.08
C GLN A 279 -0.38 15.37 -7.60
N GLY A 280 -1.32 14.85 -6.82
CA GLY A 280 -2.73 14.80 -7.17
C GLY A 280 -3.58 15.27 -6.01
N PHE A 281 -4.18 16.45 -6.16
CA PHE A 281 -5.16 16.97 -5.20
C PHE A 281 -6.47 17.27 -5.89
N HIS A 282 -7.58 17.14 -5.16
CA HIS A 282 -8.88 17.75 -5.48
C HIS A 282 -9.58 17.34 -6.80
N GLY A 283 -8.94 16.60 -7.69
CA GLY A 283 -9.48 16.15 -8.96
C GLY A 283 -9.50 14.62 -9.11
N GLU A 284 -9.48 14.19 -10.36
CA GLU A 284 -9.58 12.79 -10.77
C GLU A 284 -8.48 12.42 -11.78
N ALA A 285 -7.99 11.19 -11.69
CA ALA A 285 -7.18 10.55 -12.71
C ALA A 285 -7.77 9.19 -13.09
N CYS A 286 -8.11 9.00 -14.36
CA CYS A 286 -8.58 7.72 -14.87
C CYS A 286 -7.67 7.25 -16.02
N SER A 287 -7.11 6.05 -15.89
CA SER A 287 -6.34 5.42 -16.95
C SER A 287 -5.17 6.27 -17.46
N ILE A 288 -4.43 6.92 -16.56
CA ILE A 288 -3.30 7.77 -16.98
C ILE A 288 -1.95 7.06 -16.87
N PHE A 289 -1.01 7.51 -17.69
CA PHE A 289 0.41 7.30 -17.51
C PHE A 289 1.03 8.62 -17.02
N GLY A 290 0.98 8.84 -15.72
CA GLY A 290 1.63 9.96 -15.04
C GLY A 290 3.12 9.70 -14.90
N GLY A 291 3.88 10.05 -15.92
CA GLY A 291 5.34 10.18 -15.85
C GLY A 291 5.77 11.18 -14.77
N PRO A 292 7.08 11.25 -14.46
CA PRO A 292 7.56 12.04 -13.33
C PRO A 292 7.07 13.48 -13.34
N TYR A 293 6.77 14.04 -12.16
CA TYR A 293 6.27 15.41 -12.00
C TYR A 293 4.99 15.72 -12.79
N THR A 294 4.05 14.78 -12.86
CA THR A 294 2.67 15.08 -13.28
C THR A 294 1.90 15.64 -12.08
N VAL A 295 1.41 16.87 -12.21
CA VAL A 295 0.89 17.65 -11.07
C VAL A 295 -0.48 18.23 -11.39
N THR A 296 -1.43 18.03 -10.47
CA THR A 296 -2.71 18.72 -10.41
C THR A 296 -3.04 19.07 -8.96
N HIS A 297 -3.40 20.33 -8.68
CA HIS A 297 -3.61 20.84 -7.32
C HIS A 297 -5.02 21.35 -7.03
N HIS A 298 -5.81 21.63 -8.06
CA HIS A 298 -7.06 22.37 -7.93
C HIS A 298 -8.27 21.53 -8.36
N LYS A 299 -9.43 21.84 -7.79
CA LYS A 299 -10.72 21.35 -8.31
C LYS A 299 -10.98 22.02 -9.67
N SER A 300 -11.61 21.41 -10.67
CA SER A 300 -12.11 20.05 -10.84
C SER A 300 -11.34 19.41 -12.01
N THR A 301 -10.03 19.22 -11.86
CA THR A 301 -9.19 18.68 -12.93
C THR A 301 -9.48 17.21 -13.15
N LEU A 302 -9.77 16.83 -14.40
CA LEU A 302 -9.80 15.44 -14.84
C LEU A 302 -8.56 15.19 -15.70
N LEU A 303 -7.74 14.22 -15.29
CA LEU A 303 -6.70 13.62 -16.13
C LEU A 303 -7.20 12.28 -16.61
N ILE A 304 -7.44 12.12 -17.91
CA ILE A 304 -7.98 10.86 -18.43
C ILE A 304 -7.20 10.37 -19.64
N ALA A 305 -6.98 9.06 -19.72
CA ALA A 305 -6.49 8.38 -20.93
C ALA A 305 -5.27 9.07 -21.58
N GLY A 306 -4.31 9.52 -20.77
CA GLY A 306 -3.25 10.40 -21.21
C GLY A 306 -1.89 10.01 -20.66
N MET A 307 -0.86 10.16 -21.48
CA MET A 307 0.51 10.16 -21.01
C MET A 307 0.93 11.58 -20.69
N PHE A 308 1.32 11.82 -19.44
CA PHE A 308 1.79 13.11 -18.95
C PHE A 308 3.19 12.97 -18.39
N SER A 309 4.03 13.98 -18.52
CA SER A 309 5.33 14.01 -17.86
C SER A 309 5.72 15.46 -17.63
N PHE A 310 6.31 15.79 -16.48
CA PHE A 310 6.64 17.16 -16.10
C PHE A 310 5.51 18.14 -16.44
N CYS A 311 4.28 17.73 -16.14
CA CYS A 311 3.07 18.37 -16.62
C CYS A 311 2.39 19.07 -15.45
N ASN A 312 1.98 20.31 -15.65
CA ASN A 312 1.17 21.05 -14.71
C ASN A 312 -0.24 21.23 -15.28
N ALA A 313 -1.22 20.54 -14.70
CA ALA A 313 -2.60 20.65 -15.11
C ALA A 313 -3.27 21.84 -14.39
N GLY A 314 -3.73 22.81 -15.17
CA GLY A 314 -4.49 23.96 -14.67
C GLY A 314 -5.82 23.54 -14.04
N SER A 315 -6.35 24.41 -13.19
CA SER A 315 -7.64 24.21 -12.52
C SER A 315 -8.77 23.96 -13.51
N GLY A 316 -9.59 22.93 -13.32
CA GLY A 316 -10.72 22.67 -14.23
C GLY A 316 -10.31 22.21 -15.63
N SER A 317 -9.03 21.87 -15.85
CA SER A 317 -8.61 21.26 -17.11
C SER A 317 -9.27 19.89 -17.25
N ASN A 318 -9.91 19.67 -18.39
CA ASN A 318 -10.61 18.43 -18.69
C ASN A 318 -10.13 17.84 -20.02
N GLN A 319 -10.17 16.52 -20.13
CA GLN A 319 -9.92 15.83 -21.39
C GLN A 319 -11.01 14.78 -21.63
N SER A 320 -11.11 14.31 -22.87
CA SER A 320 -12.05 13.24 -23.23
C SER A 320 -11.48 12.35 -24.32
N ASN A 321 -11.56 11.03 -24.13
CA ASN A 321 -11.28 9.99 -25.11
C ASN A 321 -12.54 9.27 -25.63
N HIS A 322 -13.72 9.61 -25.12
CA HIS A 322 -14.97 8.98 -25.53
C HIS A 322 -15.42 9.53 -26.89
N MET A 323 -15.15 8.80 -27.97
CA MET A 323 -15.68 9.12 -29.30
C MET A 323 -16.89 8.23 -29.63
N TYR A 324 -17.98 8.84 -30.12
CA TYR A 324 -19.31 8.22 -30.26
C TYR A 324 -19.34 6.80 -30.87
N LYS A 325 -18.50 6.52 -31.88
CA LYS A 325 -18.49 5.21 -32.57
C LYS A 325 -17.46 4.21 -32.04
N LEU A 326 -16.42 4.69 -31.36
CA LEU A 326 -15.21 3.91 -31.07
C LEU A 326 -15.00 3.68 -29.57
N GLY A 327 -15.77 4.37 -28.71
CA GLY A 327 -15.66 4.24 -27.27
C GLY A 327 -14.37 4.88 -26.71
N PRO A 328 -13.98 4.51 -25.48
CA PRO A 328 -12.89 5.14 -24.74
C PRO A 328 -11.51 4.50 -25.03
N ILE A 329 -11.20 4.25 -26.31
CA ILE A 329 -9.93 3.61 -26.73
C ILE A 329 -8.82 4.62 -27.06
N HIS A 330 -9.18 5.90 -27.19
CA HIS A 330 -8.24 6.95 -27.60
C HIS A 330 -7.42 7.40 -26.41
N HIS A 331 -6.23 7.91 -26.69
CA HIS A 331 -5.35 8.45 -25.66
C HIS A 331 -4.60 9.68 -26.16
N GLY A 332 -4.25 10.54 -25.22
CA GLY A 332 -3.43 11.72 -25.43
C GLY A 332 -1.96 11.49 -25.10
N ILE A 333 -1.08 12.25 -25.75
CA ILE A 333 0.32 12.38 -25.35
C ILE A 333 0.58 13.85 -25.04
N VAL A 334 0.90 14.14 -23.79
CA VAL A 334 1.35 15.46 -23.31
C VAL A 334 2.82 15.33 -22.96
N GLU A 335 3.68 15.80 -23.86
CA GLU A 335 5.12 15.73 -23.68
C GLU A 335 5.60 16.63 -22.54
N ARG A 336 6.86 16.41 -22.13
CA ARG A 336 7.45 17.01 -20.93
C ARG A 336 7.36 18.54 -20.89
N GLY A 337 7.14 19.09 -19.69
CA GLY A 337 7.19 20.52 -19.44
C GLY A 337 5.95 21.27 -19.92
N SER A 338 4.91 20.55 -20.36
CA SER A 338 3.68 21.16 -20.82
C SER A 338 2.82 21.64 -19.65
N LYS A 339 2.01 22.67 -19.92
CA LYS A 339 1.06 23.21 -18.96
C LYS A 339 -0.29 23.40 -19.65
N THR A 340 -1.36 23.06 -18.95
CA THR A 340 -2.71 23.46 -19.38
C THR A 340 -3.15 24.66 -18.56
N THR A 341 -3.81 25.64 -19.19
CA THR A 341 -4.43 26.74 -18.46
C THR A 341 -5.69 26.26 -17.76
N SER A 342 -6.21 27.09 -16.84
CA SER A 342 -7.50 26.81 -16.23
C SER A 342 -8.60 26.67 -17.28
N ASP A 343 -9.54 25.78 -17.01
CA ASP A 343 -10.73 25.48 -17.82
C ASP A 343 -10.46 24.98 -19.25
N SER A 344 -9.22 24.56 -19.52
CA SER A 344 -8.85 23.99 -20.82
C SER A 344 -9.55 22.67 -21.13
N TYR A 345 -9.86 22.46 -22.41
CA TYR A 345 -10.46 21.21 -22.88
C TYR A 345 -9.65 20.58 -24.01
N ILE A 346 -9.27 19.31 -23.85
CA ILE A 346 -8.52 18.57 -24.87
C ILE A 346 -9.26 17.29 -25.27
N LEU A 347 -9.54 17.14 -26.56
CA LEU A 347 -10.11 15.93 -27.13
C LEU A 347 -9.00 14.97 -27.58
N TRP A 348 -9.07 13.72 -27.15
CA TRP A 348 -8.20 12.63 -27.59
C TRP A 348 -8.74 11.97 -28.86
N PRO A 349 -7.86 11.47 -29.75
CA PRO A 349 -6.40 11.43 -29.63
C PRO A 349 -5.74 12.75 -30.03
N ALA A 350 -4.78 13.22 -29.23
CA ALA A 350 -3.96 14.38 -29.56
C ALA A 350 -2.53 14.22 -29.03
N LYS A 351 -1.58 14.91 -29.67
CA LYS A 351 -0.19 15.00 -29.23
C LYS A 351 0.18 16.47 -29.01
N ILE A 352 0.50 16.81 -27.77
CA ILE A 352 0.98 18.12 -27.35
C ILE A 352 2.50 18.03 -27.21
N GLY A 353 3.21 18.89 -27.95
CA GLY A 353 4.67 18.92 -27.98
C GLY A 353 5.28 19.40 -26.67
N ALA A 354 6.54 19.06 -26.42
CA ALA A 354 7.24 19.45 -25.21
C ALA A 354 7.22 20.97 -24.96
N PHE A 355 7.13 21.37 -23.69
CA PHE A 355 7.13 22.77 -23.23
C PHE A 355 6.02 23.63 -23.85
N THR A 356 4.89 23.01 -24.18
CA THR A 356 3.72 23.72 -24.74
C THR A 356 2.78 24.18 -23.64
N LEU A 357 2.29 25.41 -23.77
CA LEU A 357 1.13 25.89 -23.02
C LEU A 357 -0.13 25.66 -23.86
N VAL A 358 -1.07 24.87 -23.35
CA VAL A 358 -2.40 24.71 -23.95
C VAL A 358 -3.34 25.73 -23.32
N MET A 359 -3.79 26.67 -24.15
CA MET A 359 -4.81 27.66 -23.81
C MET A 359 -6.09 27.32 -24.58
N GLY A 360 -7.25 27.36 -23.92
CA GLY A 360 -8.54 27.05 -24.55
C GLY A 360 -9.28 26.00 -23.77
#